data_AF-A0A060WWE9-F1
#
_entry.id   AF-A0A060WWE9-F1
#
_cell.length_a   1.000
_cell.length_b   1.000
_cell.length_c   1.000
_cell.angle_alpha   90.00
_cell.angle_beta   90.00
_cell.angle_gamma   90.00
#
_symmetry.space_group_name_H-M   'P 1'
#
loop_
_entity.id
_entity.type
_entity.pdbx_description
1 polymer ?
#
loop_
_entity_poly.entity_id
_entity_poly.type
_entity_poly.pdbx_seq_one_letter_code
_entity_poly.pdbx_strand_id
1 'polypeptide(L)'
;MSSLAQSGSLEQIKLQSNNYSPTNYRLYVFIIIPQLTFDSRLDGLFGSQSQSTSENNIRSLDLKESRFILLASPMAPPRKRALPAPLPDGFTLIDTEKKQWKLGRIIGQGGFGLIYLASQDMEMPVGEDSHFVIKVEYHENGPLFSELKFYQRAAKPENMQRWMRSKTLDFLGIPAYWGSGLAEHNGTRYRFMVMDRLGSDLQKVCERNGGKLKKHTVLQLGRVLLDVLEYIHDNEYVHADIKAANLMLGHTDPDKVYLADYGLSYRYSPDGVHKEYKKNPKKGHNGTIEYTSIDAHNGVAPSRRGDLEVLGFCLLHWLCGALPWDSVLKNPIQVQEAKTRLIGNLPGSVQELSVGGACTDELASFLLSVKALEYEERPDYQRLRELLSEAGPRVSGGQGRLDLSVPRGAMSGGSSTRGSDWPDRGKKAGRGRGSSKLKPVVVVDEESDEEDEKMELDEARPKPVPPKGVKVLAINGIH
;
A
#
# COMPACT_ATOMS: atom_id res chain seq x y z
N MET A 1 82.02 -4.03 11.10
CA MET A 1 81.47 -5.35 11.48
C MET A 1 80.04 -5.40 10.92
N SER A 2 79.91 -5.79 9.65
CA SER A 2 79.36 -7.10 9.18
C SER A 2 77.83 -7.16 9.35
N SER A 3 76.99 -6.81 8.37
CA SER A 3 76.67 -7.44 7.06
C SER A 3 75.87 -8.75 7.14
N LEU A 4 75.03 -8.94 6.09
CA LEU A 4 74.18 -10.10 5.70
C LEU A 4 72.75 -10.03 6.27
N ALA A 5 71.66 -9.82 5.52
CA ALA A 5 71.22 -10.29 4.19
C ALA A 5 71.13 -11.82 4.06
N GLN A 6 69.91 -12.36 4.01
CA GLN A 6 69.55 -13.46 3.11
C GLN A 6 68.04 -13.65 2.95
N SER A 7 67.71 -13.96 1.69
CA SER A 7 66.48 -14.33 1.03
C SER A 7 66.01 -15.76 1.34
N GLY A 8 64.73 -16.07 1.10
CA GLY A 8 64.27 -17.45 0.93
C GLY A 8 62.77 -17.56 0.67
N SER A 9 62.40 -17.93 -0.55
CA SER A 9 61.03 -18.13 -1.02
C SER A 9 60.55 -19.57 -0.87
N LEU A 10 59.21 -19.74 -0.93
CA LEU A 10 58.45 -20.89 -1.44
C LEU A 10 58.53 -22.20 -0.65
N GLU A 11 57.38 -22.66 -0.15
CA GLU A 11 56.78 -23.89 -0.68
C GLU A 11 55.28 -24.01 -0.36
N GLN A 12 54.55 -24.47 -1.37
CA GLN A 12 53.14 -24.85 -1.31
C GLN A 12 52.98 -26.15 -0.51
N ILE A 13 52.02 -26.20 0.40
CA ILE A 13 51.41 -27.47 0.80
C ILE A 13 49.95 -27.46 0.37
N LYS A 14 49.70 -28.21 -0.70
CA LYS A 14 48.41 -28.71 -1.14
C LYS A 14 47.96 -29.77 -0.13
N LEU A 15 46.85 -29.54 0.56
CA LEU A 15 46.06 -30.61 1.17
C LEU A 15 44.65 -30.53 0.60
N GLN A 16 44.38 -31.41 -0.38
CA GLN A 16 43.04 -31.88 -0.67
C GLN A 16 42.65 -32.89 0.41
N SER A 17 41.50 -32.70 1.06
CA SER A 17 40.49 -33.76 1.18
C SER A 17 39.29 -33.31 2.02
N ASN A 18 38.10 -33.62 1.47
CA ASN A 18 36.85 -33.97 2.14
C ASN A 18 35.90 -32.87 2.64
N ASN A 19 34.86 -32.66 1.82
CA ASN A 19 33.44 -32.56 2.17
C ASN A 19 33.11 -32.64 3.66
N TYR A 20 32.64 -31.54 4.25
CA TYR A 20 31.46 -31.50 5.13
C TYR A 20 30.96 -30.06 5.22
N SER A 21 29.69 -29.84 4.94
CA SER A 21 28.96 -28.59 5.21
C SER A 21 28.74 -28.42 6.72
N PRO A 22 28.87 -27.21 7.26
CA PRO A 22 28.01 -26.82 8.38
C PRO A 22 27.35 -25.44 8.18
N THR A 23 26.04 -25.49 8.38
CA THR A 23 25.07 -24.43 8.59
C THR A 23 25.40 -23.49 9.76
N ASN A 24 24.95 -22.23 9.62
CA ASN A 24 24.45 -21.32 10.66
C ASN A 24 25.35 -20.97 11.85
N TYR A 25 25.92 -19.75 11.83
CA TYR A 25 26.32 -19.03 13.04
C TYR A 25 25.37 -17.86 13.30
N ARG A 26 24.59 -17.97 14.40
CA ARG A 26 23.95 -16.84 15.09
C ARG A 26 24.95 -16.30 16.11
N LEU A 27 25.32 -15.03 15.99
CA LEU A 27 26.11 -14.32 16.99
C LEU A 27 25.15 -13.78 18.06
N TYR A 28 25.27 -14.27 19.30
CA TYR A 28 24.68 -13.64 20.48
C TYR A 28 25.71 -12.65 21.04
N VAL A 29 25.31 -11.38 21.19
CA VAL A 29 26.08 -10.38 21.94
C VAL A 29 25.42 -10.25 23.31
N PHE A 30 26.12 -10.75 24.34
CA PHE A 30 25.81 -10.45 25.74
C PHE A 30 26.51 -9.13 26.12
N ILE A 31 25.75 -8.15 26.60
CA ILE A 31 26.30 -6.98 27.29
C ILE A 31 26.25 -7.28 28.79
N ILE A 32 27.44 -7.37 29.39
CA ILE A 32 27.68 -7.45 30.83
C ILE A 32 27.60 -6.02 31.38
N ILE A 33 26.75 -5.78 32.39
CA ILE A 33 26.80 -4.57 33.21
C ILE A 33 27.40 -4.96 34.57
N PRO A 34 28.49 -4.31 35.05
CA PRO A 34 29.08 -4.62 36.34
C PRO A 34 28.32 -3.92 37.48
N GLN A 35 28.26 -4.63 38.60
CA GLN A 35 27.83 -4.12 39.91
C GLN A 35 28.83 -3.09 40.45
N LEU A 36 28.32 -2.00 41.01
CA LEU A 36 29.04 -1.12 41.93
C LEU A 36 28.17 -0.92 43.18
N THR A 37 28.71 -1.30 44.33
CA THR A 37 28.26 -0.92 45.66
C THR A 37 28.97 0.37 46.08
N PHE A 38 28.26 1.33 46.68
CA PHE A 38 28.72 2.06 47.90
C PHE A 38 27.62 2.96 48.49
N ASP A 39 27.31 2.61 49.74
CA ASP A 39 26.92 3.31 50.98
C ASP A 39 26.37 4.77 51.11
N SER A 40 25.46 4.85 52.09
CA SER A 40 25.15 5.83 53.16
C SER A 40 24.58 7.26 52.95
N ARG A 41 23.42 7.44 53.64
CA ARG A 41 22.87 8.62 54.38
C ARG A 41 22.21 9.78 53.60
N LEU A 42 20.91 9.99 53.84
CA LEU A 42 20.37 11.09 54.68
C LEU A 42 18.82 11.11 54.69
N ASP A 43 18.28 11.00 55.91
CA ASP A 43 17.12 11.64 56.54
C ASP A 43 15.84 12.05 55.77
N GLY A 44 14.71 11.51 56.26
CA GLY A 44 13.66 12.33 56.90
C GLY A 44 12.40 12.64 56.10
N LEU A 45 11.24 12.13 56.57
CA LEU A 45 10.07 12.89 57.06
C LEU A 45 8.74 12.11 56.94
N PHE A 46 8.04 11.97 58.08
CA PHE A 46 6.58 11.86 58.37
C PHE A 46 5.69 10.88 57.56
N GLY A 47 4.71 10.16 58.13
CA GLY A 47 4.13 10.14 59.47
C GLY A 47 2.91 9.19 59.53
N SER A 48 2.62 8.72 60.75
CA SER A 48 1.31 8.37 61.35
C SER A 48 0.18 7.76 60.48
N GLN A 49 -0.35 6.59 60.84
CA GLN A 49 -1.43 6.42 61.83
C GLN A 49 -1.86 4.95 61.98
N SER A 50 -2.28 4.66 63.21
CA SER A 50 -2.82 3.43 63.77
C SER A 50 -4.31 3.24 63.53
N GLN A 51 -4.75 1.97 63.60
CA GLN A 51 -6.04 1.40 64.09
C GLN A 51 -6.49 0.28 63.13
N SER A 52 -7.13 -0.82 63.49
CA SER A 52 -7.44 -1.56 64.72
C SER A 52 -8.33 -2.74 64.25
N THR A 53 -8.20 -3.93 64.87
CA THR A 53 -9.27 -4.94 65.15
C THR A 53 -10.19 -5.41 63.99
N SER A 54 -10.55 -6.68 63.75
CA SER A 54 -10.86 -7.81 64.65
C SER A 54 -11.22 -9.04 63.79
N GLU A 55 -10.87 -10.22 64.32
CA GLU A 55 -11.65 -11.47 64.35
C GLU A 55 -11.95 -12.31 63.08
N ASN A 56 -11.26 -13.46 63.05
CA ASN A 56 -11.78 -14.84 63.02
C ASN A 56 -12.81 -15.25 61.94
N ASN A 57 -12.36 -16.10 61.00
CA ASN A 57 -12.89 -17.47 60.90
C ASN A 57 -12.01 -18.34 59.99
N ILE A 58 -11.20 -19.22 60.59
CA ILE A 58 -10.52 -20.30 59.88
C ILE A 58 -11.48 -21.50 59.86
N ARG A 59 -12.03 -21.81 58.68
CA ARG A 59 -12.53 -23.15 58.37
C ARG A 59 -11.65 -23.75 57.29
N SER A 60 -10.96 -24.81 57.69
CA SER A 60 -10.24 -25.77 56.88
C SER A 60 -11.11 -26.32 55.76
N LEU A 61 -10.63 -26.27 54.52
CA LEU A 61 -11.02 -27.18 53.45
C LEU A 61 -9.79 -27.56 52.63
N ASP A 62 -9.54 -28.85 52.70
CA ASP A 62 -8.47 -29.68 52.18
C ASP A 62 -8.42 -29.62 50.63
N LEU A 63 -7.33 -29.09 50.07
CA LEU A 63 -7.08 -29.03 48.63
C LEU A 63 -6.34 -30.28 48.19
N LYS A 64 -7.09 -31.26 47.68
CA LYS A 64 -6.55 -32.38 46.91
C LYS A 64 -5.94 -31.87 45.61
N GLU A 65 -4.70 -32.27 45.37
CA GLU A 65 -3.97 -32.09 44.12
C GLU A 65 -4.81 -32.53 42.91
N SER A 66 -4.88 -31.67 41.91
CA SER A 66 -5.17 -32.07 40.53
C SER A 66 -4.27 -31.26 39.61
N ARG A 67 -3.17 -31.89 39.21
CA ARG A 67 -2.24 -31.42 38.18
C ARG A 67 -3.00 -31.34 36.85
N PHE A 68 -3.40 -30.15 36.43
CA PHE A 68 -3.66 -29.88 35.02
C PHE A 68 -2.33 -29.64 34.31
N ILE A 69 -1.89 -30.63 33.52
CA ILE A 69 -0.83 -30.44 32.55
C ILE A 69 -1.38 -29.54 31.45
N LEU A 70 -1.04 -28.26 31.49
CA LEU A 70 -1.23 -27.36 30.36
C LEU A 70 -0.21 -27.75 29.29
N LEU A 71 -0.61 -28.59 28.33
CA LEU A 71 0.13 -28.75 27.08
C LEU A 71 -0.01 -27.43 26.31
N ALA A 72 0.88 -26.48 26.61
CA ALA A 72 1.10 -25.33 25.75
C ALA A 72 1.59 -25.87 24.40
N SER A 73 0.68 -25.90 23.42
CA SER A 73 1.07 -26.10 22.03
C SER A 73 2.07 -24.99 21.68
N PRO A 74 3.24 -25.31 21.11
CA PRO A 74 4.17 -24.27 20.69
C PRO A 74 3.47 -23.41 19.64
N MET A 75 3.23 -22.14 19.98
CA MET A 75 2.69 -21.16 19.03
C MET A 75 3.59 -21.18 17.80
N ALA A 76 3.00 -21.56 16.67
CA ALA A 76 3.69 -21.57 15.40
C ALA A 76 4.27 -20.16 15.13
N PRO A 77 5.47 -20.06 14.55
CA PRO A 77 6.03 -18.77 14.18
C PRO A 77 5.07 -18.05 13.22
N PRO A 78 5.01 -16.71 13.22
CA PRO A 78 4.14 -15.95 12.31
C PRO A 78 4.45 -16.41 10.88
N ARG A 79 3.44 -17.02 10.23
CA ARG A 79 3.57 -17.50 8.86
C ARG A 79 3.97 -16.30 8.01
N LYS A 80 5.08 -16.40 7.25
CA LYS A 80 5.32 -15.50 6.11
C LYS A 80 4.00 -15.45 5.33
N ARG A 81 3.37 -14.28 5.21
CA ARG A 81 2.04 -14.11 4.62
C ARG A 81 2.02 -14.80 3.24
N ALA A 82 1.41 -15.98 3.20
CA ALA A 82 1.36 -16.80 2.01
C ALA A 82 0.20 -16.32 1.15
N LEU A 83 0.35 -16.42 -0.18
CA LEU A 83 -0.75 -16.16 -1.10
C LEU A 83 -1.90 -17.15 -0.84
N PRO A 84 -3.15 -16.75 -1.13
CA PRO A 84 -4.28 -17.66 -1.06
C PRO A 84 -4.06 -18.87 -1.96
N ALA A 85 -4.48 -20.05 -1.48
CA ALA A 85 -4.56 -21.22 -2.35
C ALA A 85 -5.52 -20.90 -3.51
N PRO A 86 -5.12 -21.13 -4.78
CA PRO A 86 -5.95 -20.79 -5.92
C PRO A 86 -7.31 -21.46 -5.89
N LEU A 87 -8.38 -20.69 -6.09
CA LEU A 87 -9.70 -21.21 -6.43
C LEU A 87 -9.70 -21.80 -7.85
N PRO A 88 -10.50 -22.85 -8.12
CA PRO A 88 -10.57 -23.49 -9.44
C PRO A 88 -11.07 -22.54 -10.54
N ASP A 89 -10.62 -22.78 -11.77
CA ASP A 89 -11.18 -22.13 -12.97
C ASP A 89 -12.66 -22.51 -13.13
N GLY A 90 -13.50 -21.53 -13.48
CA GLY A 90 -14.95 -21.71 -13.57
C GLY A 90 -15.70 -21.71 -12.23
N PHE A 91 -15.00 -21.55 -11.09
CA PHE A 91 -15.65 -21.52 -9.77
C PHE A 91 -16.62 -20.33 -9.66
N THR A 92 -17.83 -20.59 -9.16
CA THR A 92 -18.87 -19.57 -8.99
C THR A 92 -18.78 -18.92 -7.62
N LEU A 93 -18.68 -17.60 -7.62
CA LEU A 93 -18.78 -16.75 -6.44
C LEU A 93 -20.13 -16.05 -6.42
N ILE A 94 -20.70 -15.91 -5.22
CA ILE A 94 -21.95 -15.17 -5.01
C ILE A 94 -21.63 -14.01 -4.08
N ASP A 95 -21.87 -12.78 -4.56
CA ASP A 95 -21.62 -11.59 -3.76
C ASP A 95 -22.72 -11.32 -2.72
N THR A 96 -22.50 -10.31 -1.87
CA THR A 96 -23.46 -9.90 -0.84
C THR A 96 -24.81 -9.47 -1.39
N GLU A 97 -24.86 -9.00 -2.64
CA GLU A 97 -26.08 -8.61 -3.37
C GLU A 97 -26.70 -9.77 -4.15
N LYS A 98 -26.22 -11.00 -3.95
CA LYS A 98 -26.67 -12.23 -4.61
C LYS A 98 -26.40 -12.30 -6.12
N LYS A 99 -25.55 -11.43 -6.67
CA LYS A 99 -25.07 -11.56 -8.04
C LYS A 99 -24.07 -12.71 -8.11
N GLN A 100 -24.14 -13.47 -9.19
CA GLN A 100 -23.23 -14.58 -9.45
C GLN A 100 -22.10 -14.13 -10.36
N TRP A 101 -20.90 -14.58 -10.04
CA TRP A 101 -19.68 -14.27 -10.77
C TRP A 101 -18.90 -15.56 -11.02
N LYS A 102 -18.63 -15.86 -12.28
CA LYS A 102 -17.79 -16.99 -12.67
C LYS A 102 -16.33 -16.56 -12.68
N LEU A 103 -15.46 -17.32 -12.01
CA LEU A 103 -14.02 -17.12 -12.09
C LEU A 103 -13.45 -17.67 -13.41
N GLY A 104 -12.55 -16.90 -14.01
CA GLY A 104 -11.67 -17.36 -15.08
C GLY A 104 -10.25 -17.64 -14.57
N ARG A 105 -9.28 -17.59 -15.48
CA ARG A 105 -7.87 -17.75 -15.12
C ARG A 105 -7.33 -16.61 -14.26
N ILE A 106 -6.28 -16.91 -13.50
CA ILE A 106 -5.48 -15.91 -12.78
C ILE A 106 -4.68 -15.08 -13.78
N ILE A 107 -4.74 -13.76 -13.64
CA ILE A 107 -3.98 -12.79 -14.46
C ILE A 107 -2.98 -11.97 -13.65
N GLY A 108 -3.08 -12.00 -12.32
CA GLY A 108 -2.19 -11.24 -11.45
C GLY A 108 -2.01 -11.91 -10.08
N GLN A 109 -0.84 -11.71 -9.50
CA GLN A 109 -0.50 -12.14 -8.14
C GLN A 109 0.09 -10.93 -7.40
N GLY A 110 -0.65 -10.43 -6.42
CA GLY A 110 -0.21 -9.31 -5.58
C GLY A 110 0.66 -9.77 -4.41
N GLY A 111 0.86 -8.89 -3.43
CA GLY A 111 1.55 -9.26 -2.18
C GLY A 111 0.71 -10.17 -1.26
N PHE A 112 -0.61 -10.06 -1.34
CA PHE A 112 -1.54 -10.71 -0.40
C PHE A 112 -2.69 -11.47 -1.06
N GLY A 113 -2.84 -11.37 -2.39
CA GLY A 113 -4.00 -11.87 -3.11
C GLY A 113 -3.73 -12.30 -4.54
N LEU A 114 -4.72 -12.99 -5.09
CA LEU A 114 -4.77 -13.42 -6.49
C LEU A 114 -5.83 -12.60 -7.23
N ILE A 115 -5.56 -12.27 -8.49
CA ILE A 115 -6.49 -11.54 -9.37
C ILE A 115 -6.91 -12.48 -10.48
N TYR A 116 -8.20 -12.76 -10.55
CA TYR A 116 -8.85 -13.62 -11.53
C TYR A 116 -9.60 -12.77 -12.55
N LEU A 117 -9.70 -13.24 -13.80
CA LEU A 117 -10.77 -12.76 -14.68
C LEU A 117 -12.13 -13.15 -14.11
N ALA A 118 -13.17 -12.37 -14.42
CA ALA A 118 -14.51 -12.67 -13.96
C ALA A 118 -15.58 -12.37 -15.02
N SER A 119 -16.69 -13.08 -14.99
CA SER A 119 -17.86 -12.78 -15.84
C SER A 119 -19.16 -12.98 -15.07
N GLN A 120 -20.20 -12.22 -15.43
CA GLN A 120 -21.57 -12.50 -15.01
C GLN A 120 -22.28 -13.51 -15.95
N ASP A 121 -21.72 -13.74 -17.14
CA ASP A 121 -22.18 -14.82 -18.02
C ASP A 121 -21.74 -16.16 -17.43
N MET A 122 -22.72 -16.92 -16.94
CA MET A 122 -22.49 -18.21 -16.30
C MET A 122 -22.40 -19.36 -17.30
N GLU A 123 -22.91 -19.17 -18.53
CA GLU A 123 -22.98 -20.21 -19.56
C GLU A 123 -21.63 -20.37 -20.28
N MET A 124 -20.96 -19.25 -20.56
CA MET A 124 -19.70 -19.25 -21.30
C MET A 124 -18.47 -19.36 -20.38
N PRO A 125 -17.34 -19.92 -20.86
CA PRO A 125 -16.05 -19.76 -20.19
C PRO A 125 -15.64 -18.28 -20.13
N VAL A 126 -14.93 -17.89 -19.09
CA VAL A 126 -14.48 -16.50 -18.93
C VAL A 126 -13.30 -16.22 -19.88
N GLY A 127 -13.54 -15.37 -20.86
CA GLY A 127 -12.59 -15.01 -21.91
C GLY A 127 -11.63 -13.86 -21.55
N GLU A 128 -10.64 -13.67 -22.43
CA GLU A 128 -9.65 -12.58 -22.34
C GLU A 128 -10.19 -11.20 -22.73
N ASP A 129 -11.44 -11.13 -23.13
CA ASP A 129 -12.23 -9.93 -23.42
C ASP A 129 -13.08 -9.51 -22.20
N SER A 130 -13.04 -10.26 -21.10
CA SER A 130 -13.77 -9.91 -19.88
C SER A 130 -13.43 -8.49 -19.40
N HIS A 131 -14.46 -7.77 -18.99
CA HIS A 131 -14.39 -6.42 -18.42
C HIS A 131 -14.18 -6.39 -16.91
N PHE A 132 -14.22 -7.53 -16.23
CA PHE A 132 -14.18 -7.60 -14.77
C PHE A 132 -13.04 -8.48 -14.27
N VAL A 133 -12.55 -8.13 -13.09
CA VAL A 133 -11.63 -8.97 -12.33
C VAL A 133 -12.14 -9.18 -10.92
N ILE A 134 -11.74 -10.30 -10.32
CA ILE A 134 -11.99 -10.59 -8.92
C ILE A 134 -10.66 -10.72 -8.20
N LYS A 135 -10.44 -9.84 -7.22
CA LYS A 135 -9.34 -9.94 -6.27
C LYS A 135 -9.77 -10.83 -5.11
N VAL A 136 -8.97 -11.84 -4.80
CA VAL A 136 -9.20 -12.81 -3.73
C VAL A 136 -8.06 -12.79 -2.73
N GLU A 137 -8.37 -12.69 -1.44
CA GLU A 137 -7.43 -12.84 -0.33
C GLU A 137 -7.98 -13.83 0.72
N TYR A 138 -7.12 -14.35 1.60
CA TYR A 138 -7.63 -15.05 2.78
C TYR A 138 -8.49 -14.10 3.61
N HIS A 139 -9.56 -14.62 4.23
CA HIS A 139 -10.48 -13.81 5.03
C HIS A 139 -9.79 -12.98 6.13
N GLU A 140 -8.75 -13.54 6.74
CA GLU A 140 -7.97 -12.95 7.84
C GLU A 140 -6.98 -11.86 7.38
N ASN A 141 -6.79 -11.67 6.06
CA ASN A 141 -5.87 -10.65 5.55
C ASN A 141 -6.50 -9.26 5.64
N GLY A 142 -5.82 -8.34 6.34
CA GLY A 142 -6.26 -6.94 6.50
C GLY A 142 -6.23 -6.05 5.25
N PRO A 143 -5.25 -6.14 4.32
CA PRO A 143 -5.15 -5.17 3.21
C PRO A 143 -6.37 -5.10 2.29
N LEU A 144 -6.96 -6.24 1.90
CA LEU A 144 -8.20 -6.23 1.10
C LEU A 144 -9.39 -5.68 1.88
N PHE A 145 -9.41 -5.77 3.22
CA PHE A 145 -10.49 -5.19 4.02
C PHE A 145 -10.47 -3.66 3.93
N SER A 146 -9.32 -3.03 4.15
CA SER A 146 -9.17 -1.57 4.02
C SER A 146 -9.49 -1.09 2.61
N GLU A 147 -8.98 -1.80 1.59
CA GLU A 147 -9.28 -1.50 0.19
C GLU A 147 -10.78 -1.63 -0.11
N LEU A 148 -11.42 -2.71 0.33
CA LEU A 148 -12.85 -2.95 0.11
C LEU A 148 -13.72 -1.84 0.72
N LYS A 149 -13.39 -1.38 1.93
CA LYS A 149 -14.13 -0.29 2.60
C LYS A 149 -14.08 1.02 1.79
N PHE A 150 -12.93 1.35 1.19
CA PHE A 150 -12.85 2.47 0.24
C PHE A 150 -13.79 2.26 -0.95
N TYR A 151 -13.70 1.11 -1.63
CA TYR A 151 -14.48 0.85 -2.84
C TYR A 151 -16.00 0.87 -2.58
N GLN A 152 -16.45 0.30 -1.47
CA GLN A 152 -17.86 0.30 -1.07
C GLN A 152 -18.41 1.69 -0.78
N ARG A 153 -17.60 2.59 -0.21
CA ARG A 153 -18.01 3.95 0.17
C ARG A 153 -17.89 4.93 -0.99
N ALA A 154 -16.76 4.90 -1.70
CA ALA A 154 -16.40 5.94 -2.68
C ALA A 154 -16.46 5.47 -4.14
N ALA A 155 -16.25 4.20 -4.48
CA ALA A 155 -16.02 3.79 -5.87
C ALA A 155 -17.22 3.10 -6.55
N LYS A 156 -18.44 3.31 -6.02
CA LYS A 156 -19.67 2.88 -6.69
C LYS A 156 -19.89 3.69 -7.98
N PRO A 157 -20.27 3.05 -9.11
CA PRO A 157 -20.46 3.74 -10.39
C PRO A 157 -21.36 4.97 -10.29
N GLU A 158 -22.45 4.89 -9.52
CA GLU A 158 -23.44 5.96 -9.40
C GLU A 158 -22.87 7.19 -8.68
N ASN A 159 -22.01 6.97 -7.68
CA ASN A 159 -21.35 8.03 -6.93
C ASN A 159 -20.33 8.76 -7.80
N MET A 160 -19.47 8.01 -8.51
CA MET A 160 -18.49 8.57 -9.41
C MET A 160 -19.15 9.35 -10.55
N GLN A 161 -20.20 8.79 -11.17
CA GLN A 161 -20.96 9.46 -12.23
C GLN A 161 -21.62 10.75 -11.73
N ARG A 162 -22.17 10.76 -10.51
CA ARG A 162 -22.77 11.97 -9.91
C ARG A 162 -21.73 13.08 -9.76
N TRP A 163 -20.54 12.76 -9.28
CA TRP A 163 -19.47 13.74 -9.10
C TRP A 163 -18.89 14.20 -10.44
N MET A 164 -18.67 13.30 -11.40
CA MET A 164 -18.23 13.67 -12.75
C MET A 164 -19.19 14.68 -13.41
N ARG A 165 -20.51 14.46 -13.28
CA ARG A 165 -21.52 15.42 -13.77
C ARG A 165 -21.43 16.78 -13.08
N SER A 166 -21.20 16.83 -11.77
CA SER A 166 -21.09 18.11 -11.05
C SER A 166 -19.81 18.88 -11.39
N LYS A 167 -18.76 18.18 -11.84
CA LYS A 167 -17.49 18.76 -12.27
C LYS A 167 -17.37 18.93 -13.79
N THR A 168 -18.40 18.57 -14.56
CA THR A 168 -18.37 18.53 -16.03
C THR A 168 -17.16 17.74 -16.59
N LEU A 169 -16.89 16.58 -15.99
CA LEU A 169 -15.80 15.67 -16.36
C LEU A 169 -16.36 14.46 -17.13
N ASP A 170 -15.66 14.05 -18.18
CA ASP A 170 -16.02 12.88 -18.99
C ASP A 170 -15.40 11.58 -18.46
N PHE A 171 -14.38 11.69 -17.60
CA PHE A 171 -13.61 10.57 -17.09
C PHE A 171 -13.07 10.83 -15.68
N LEU A 172 -13.08 9.80 -14.85
CA LEU A 172 -12.46 9.76 -13.53
C LEU A 172 -11.65 8.46 -13.41
N GLY A 173 -10.35 8.58 -13.14
CA GLY A 173 -9.40 7.47 -13.11
C GLY A 173 -9.49 6.61 -11.85
N ILE A 174 -10.67 6.11 -11.49
CA ILE A 174 -10.88 5.21 -10.36
C ILE A 174 -11.58 3.95 -10.89
N PRO A 175 -11.06 2.74 -10.63
CA PRO A 175 -11.73 1.50 -11.03
C PRO A 175 -13.10 1.39 -10.34
N ALA A 176 -14.13 0.97 -11.07
CA ALA A 176 -15.45 0.82 -10.47
C ALA A 176 -15.56 -0.43 -9.59
N TYR A 177 -16.30 -0.30 -8.49
CA TYR A 177 -16.72 -1.40 -7.63
C TYR A 177 -18.01 -2.05 -8.14
N TRP A 178 -18.04 -3.38 -8.21
CA TRP A 178 -19.21 -4.13 -8.71
C TRP A 178 -19.83 -5.11 -7.73
N GLY A 179 -19.11 -5.47 -6.67
CA GLY A 179 -19.57 -6.40 -5.65
C GLY A 179 -18.44 -6.94 -4.79
N SER A 180 -18.80 -7.61 -3.70
CA SER A 180 -17.85 -8.29 -2.82
C SER A 180 -18.54 -9.40 -2.05
N GLY A 181 -17.78 -10.32 -1.48
CA GLY A 181 -18.36 -11.33 -0.62
C GLY A 181 -17.33 -12.20 0.06
N LEU A 182 -17.85 -13.24 0.70
CA LEU A 182 -17.06 -14.31 1.30
C LEU A 182 -17.26 -15.59 0.49
N ALA A 183 -16.18 -16.34 0.34
CA ALA A 183 -16.20 -17.64 -0.31
C ALA A 183 -15.56 -18.68 0.62
N GLU A 184 -16.00 -19.92 0.51
CA GLU A 184 -15.38 -21.05 1.18
C GLU A 184 -15.05 -22.14 0.17
N HIS A 185 -13.82 -22.64 0.23
CA HIS A 185 -13.38 -23.76 -0.58
C HIS A 185 -12.43 -24.65 0.22
N ASN A 186 -12.71 -25.95 0.30
CA ASN A 186 -11.93 -26.92 1.07
C ASN A 186 -11.64 -26.48 2.52
N GLY A 187 -12.66 -25.95 3.22
CA GLY A 187 -12.55 -25.47 4.60
C GLY A 187 -11.71 -24.18 4.77
N THR A 188 -11.30 -23.54 3.67
CA THR A 188 -10.58 -22.27 3.68
C THR A 188 -11.54 -21.15 3.31
N ARG A 189 -11.54 -20.07 4.12
CA ARG A 189 -12.38 -18.89 3.92
C ARG A 189 -11.60 -17.79 3.22
N TYR A 190 -12.25 -17.19 2.23
CA TYR A 190 -11.70 -16.14 1.38
C TYR A 190 -12.60 -14.91 1.42
N ARG A 191 -11.99 -13.74 1.25
CA ARG A 191 -12.67 -12.49 0.93
C ARG A 191 -12.42 -12.19 -0.54
N PHE A 192 -13.44 -11.74 -1.25
CA PHE A 192 -13.28 -11.32 -2.64
C PHE A 192 -13.96 -9.98 -2.92
N MET A 193 -13.43 -9.29 -3.93
CA MET A 193 -13.95 -8.03 -4.44
C MET A 193 -13.96 -8.06 -5.96
N VAL A 194 -15.07 -7.63 -6.57
CA VAL A 194 -15.27 -7.51 -8.01
C VAL A 194 -15.05 -6.06 -8.42
N MET A 195 -14.19 -5.84 -9.42
CA MET A 195 -13.84 -4.50 -9.90
C MET A 195 -13.57 -4.50 -11.42
N ASP A 196 -13.47 -3.32 -12.01
CA ASP A 196 -13.08 -3.16 -13.41
C ASP A 196 -11.74 -3.85 -13.72
N ARG A 197 -11.67 -4.51 -14.87
CA ARG A 197 -10.41 -4.98 -15.43
C ARG A 197 -9.62 -3.81 -16.01
N LEU A 198 -8.34 -3.76 -15.68
CA LEU A 198 -7.38 -2.79 -16.21
C LEU A 198 -6.30 -3.48 -17.04
N GLY A 199 -5.55 -2.67 -17.78
CA GLY A 199 -4.45 -3.07 -18.64
C GLY A 199 -3.11 -3.15 -17.91
N SER A 200 -2.03 -2.73 -18.58
CA SER A 200 -0.69 -2.70 -17.99
C SER A 200 -0.51 -1.53 -17.05
N ASP A 201 0.33 -1.71 -16.02
CA ASP A 201 0.79 -0.63 -15.16
C ASP A 201 1.73 0.35 -15.89
N LEU A 202 1.75 1.60 -15.43
CA LEU A 202 2.59 2.67 -15.97
C LEU A 202 4.07 2.45 -15.64
N GLN A 203 4.39 1.67 -14.61
CA GLN A 203 5.78 1.31 -14.28
C GLN A 203 6.46 0.59 -15.45
N LYS A 204 5.79 -0.39 -16.08
CA LYS A 204 6.27 -1.04 -17.32
C LYS A 204 6.44 -0.06 -18.47
N VAL A 205 5.59 0.95 -18.57
CA VAL A 205 5.70 2.01 -19.60
C VAL A 205 6.93 2.87 -19.33
N CYS A 206 7.14 3.31 -18.10
CA CYS A 206 8.33 4.05 -17.68
C CYS A 206 9.61 3.26 -17.95
N GLU A 207 9.65 1.97 -17.63
CA GLU A 207 10.80 1.10 -17.87
C GLU A 207 11.16 0.99 -19.36
N ARG A 208 10.15 0.85 -20.24
CA ARG A 208 10.35 0.85 -21.70
C ARG A 208 10.89 2.18 -22.22
N ASN A 209 10.52 3.29 -21.56
CA ASN A 209 10.97 4.64 -21.91
C ASN A 209 12.28 5.06 -21.19
N GLY A 210 13.01 4.12 -20.57
CA GLY A 210 14.26 4.40 -19.88
C GLY A 210 14.11 5.18 -18.58
N GLY A 211 12.94 5.10 -17.94
CA GLY A 211 12.61 5.76 -16.68
C GLY A 211 12.09 7.19 -16.83
N LYS A 212 11.90 7.69 -18.06
CA LYS A 212 11.45 9.07 -18.31
C LYS A 212 10.20 9.13 -19.17
N LEU A 213 9.35 10.11 -18.92
CA LEU A 213 8.20 10.47 -19.74
C LEU A 213 8.37 11.88 -20.31
N LYS A 214 7.66 12.18 -21.40
CA LYS A 214 7.67 13.53 -21.99
C LYS A 214 6.99 14.51 -21.03
N LYS A 215 7.44 15.78 -21.04
CA LYS A 215 6.88 16.85 -20.19
C LYS A 215 5.36 16.93 -20.30
N HIS A 216 4.83 17.03 -21.53
CA HIS A 216 3.40 17.02 -21.81
C HIS A 216 2.66 15.86 -21.11
N THR A 217 3.20 14.64 -21.23
CA THR A 217 2.63 13.43 -20.64
C THR A 217 2.64 13.49 -19.11
N VAL A 218 3.74 13.96 -18.50
CA VAL A 218 3.84 14.13 -17.04
C VAL A 218 2.80 15.13 -16.54
N LEU A 219 2.70 16.30 -17.19
CA LEU A 219 1.74 17.34 -16.80
C LEU A 219 0.29 16.85 -16.94
N GLN A 220 -0.03 16.17 -18.04
CA GLN A 220 -1.35 15.60 -18.27
C GLN A 220 -1.69 14.49 -17.26
N LEU A 221 -0.74 13.63 -16.90
CA LEU A 221 -0.91 12.64 -15.82
C LEU A 221 -1.20 13.33 -14.50
N GLY A 222 -0.48 14.40 -14.17
CA GLY A 222 -0.71 15.18 -12.95
C GLY A 222 -2.13 15.75 -12.88
N ARG A 223 -2.67 16.24 -14.01
CA ARG A 223 -4.06 16.73 -14.08
C ARG A 223 -5.09 15.60 -13.87
N VAL A 224 -4.91 14.46 -14.54
CA VAL A 224 -5.78 13.27 -14.36
C VAL A 224 -5.78 12.81 -12.90
N LEU A 225 -4.60 12.79 -12.27
CA LEU A 225 -4.47 12.36 -10.87
C LEU A 225 -5.02 13.41 -9.88
N LEU A 226 -4.98 14.70 -10.21
CA LEU A 226 -5.64 15.72 -9.39
C LEU A 226 -7.17 15.56 -9.39
N ASP A 227 -7.78 15.14 -10.49
CA ASP A 227 -9.22 14.85 -10.53
C ASP A 227 -9.55 13.65 -9.63
N VAL A 228 -8.73 12.59 -9.67
CA VAL A 228 -8.86 11.44 -8.77
C VAL A 228 -8.68 11.84 -7.30
N LEU A 229 -7.62 12.60 -7.00
CA LEU A 229 -7.30 13.04 -5.65
C LEU A 229 -8.41 13.93 -5.09
N GLU A 230 -8.90 14.90 -5.86
CA GLU A 230 -10.04 15.72 -5.43
C GLU A 230 -11.26 14.86 -5.09
N TYR A 231 -11.59 13.87 -5.94
CA TYR A 231 -12.70 12.96 -5.68
C TYR A 231 -12.53 12.17 -4.38
N ILE A 232 -11.41 11.48 -4.20
CA ILE A 232 -11.23 10.64 -3.01
C ILE A 232 -11.13 11.50 -1.74
N HIS A 233 -10.51 12.67 -1.82
CA HIS A 233 -10.42 13.60 -0.71
C HIS A 233 -11.78 14.19 -0.32
N ASP A 234 -12.65 14.48 -1.29
CA ASP A 234 -14.06 14.88 -1.07
C ASP A 234 -14.88 13.76 -0.43
N ASN A 235 -14.46 12.50 -0.60
CA ASN A 235 -15.05 11.31 0.02
C ASN A 235 -14.25 10.84 1.26
N GLU A 236 -13.50 11.73 1.91
CA GLU A 236 -12.81 11.48 3.19
C GLU A 236 -11.60 10.52 3.14
N TYR A 237 -11.15 10.11 1.96
CA TYR A 237 -10.03 9.19 1.78
C TYR A 237 -8.82 9.87 1.15
N VAL A 238 -7.63 9.48 1.61
CA VAL A 238 -6.35 9.70 0.92
C VAL A 238 -5.79 8.35 0.45
N HIS A 239 -5.02 8.34 -0.62
CA HIS A 239 -4.45 7.13 -1.20
C HIS A 239 -3.17 6.67 -0.49
N ALA A 240 -2.29 7.60 -0.12
CA ALA A 240 -1.02 7.40 0.59
C ALA A 240 0.06 6.53 -0.11
N ASP A 241 -0.14 6.11 -1.38
CA ASP A 241 0.83 5.28 -2.12
C ASP A 241 0.74 5.46 -3.65
N ILE A 242 0.63 6.72 -4.09
CA ILE A 242 0.70 7.04 -5.52
C ILE A 242 2.09 6.70 -6.05
N LYS A 243 2.13 5.92 -7.12
CA LYS A 243 3.35 5.53 -7.85
C LYS A 243 2.98 4.89 -9.19
N ALA A 244 3.93 4.81 -10.12
CA ALA A 244 3.68 4.27 -11.45
C ALA A 244 3.19 2.81 -11.45
N ALA A 245 3.55 2.01 -10.45
CA ALA A 245 3.08 0.62 -10.31
C ALA A 245 1.59 0.51 -9.92
N ASN A 246 1.03 1.58 -9.35
CA ASN A 246 -0.39 1.68 -8.97
C ASN A 246 -1.21 2.47 -9.99
N LEU A 247 -0.56 2.97 -11.07
CA LEU A 247 -1.24 3.60 -12.19
C LEU A 247 -1.41 2.59 -13.31
N MET A 248 -2.65 2.34 -13.70
CA MET A 248 -3.02 1.30 -14.65
C MET A 248 -3.64 1.94 -15.89
N LEU A 249 -3.27 1.46 -17.08
CA LEU A 249 -3.96 1.84 -18.31
C LEU A 249 -5.34 1.17 -18.37
N GLY A 250 -6.31 1.78 -19.04
CA GLY A 250 -7.59 1.13 -19.32
C GLY A 250 -7.41 -0.14 -20.15
N HIS A 251 -8.19 -1.17 -19.84
CA HIS A 251 -8.13 -2.43 -20.59
C HIS A 251 -8.61 -2.25 -22.05
N THR A 252 -9.72 -1.54 -22.22
CA THR A 252 -10.34 -1.25 -23.52
C THR A 252 -9.86 0.06 -24.13
N ASP A 253 -9.39 1.00 -23.31
CA ASP A 253 -8.95 2.32 -23.70
C ASP A 253 -7.59 2.65 -23.03
N PRO A 254 -6.46 2.38 -23.72
CA PRO A 254 -5.13 2.63 -23.18
C PRO A 254 -4.78 4.11 -22.97
N ASP A 255 -5.60 5.03 -23.52
CA ASP A 255 -5.39 6.48 -23.33
C ASP A 255 -5.95 6.95 -21.96
N LYS A 256 -6.71 6.10 -21.25
CA LYS A 256 -7.21 6.34 -19.90
C LYS A 256 -6.29 5.74 -18.84
N VAL A 257 -6.00 6.52 -17.80
CA VAL A 257 -5.18 6.10 -16.65
C VAL A 257 -6.03 6.06 -15.40
N TYR A 258 -5.90 4.98 -14.65
CA TYR A 258 -6.59 4.70 -13.42
C TYR A 258 -5.60 4.60 -12.27
N LEU A 259 -5.92 5.21 -11.13
CA LEU A 259 -5.22 4.98 -9.88
C LEU A 259 -5.89 3.80 -9.16
N ALA A 260 -5.13 2.72 -8.99
CA ALA A 260 -5.56 1.47 -8.38
C ALA A 260 -4.76 1.16 -7.10
N ASP A 261 -5.13 0.08 -6.41
CA ASP A 261 -4.54 -0.37 -5.14
C ASP A 261 -4.73 0.63 -3.98
N TYR A 262 -5.93 0.58 -3.39
CA TYR A 262 -6.29 1.38 -2.22
C TYR A 262 -6.00 0.63 -0.91
N GLY A 263 -5.11 -0.38 -0.92
CA GLY A 263 -4.77 -1.16 0.26
C GLY A 263 -4.02 -0.39 1.36
N LEU A 264 -3.44 0.77 1.02
CA LEU A 264 -2.84 1.71 1.98
C LEU A 264 -3.67 2.99 2.15
N SER A 265 -4.86 3.06 1.54
CA SER A 265 -5.73 4.22 1.67
C SER A 265 -6.13 4.44 3.12
N TYR A 266 -6.38 5.69 3.48
CA TYR A 266 -6.67 6.10 4.85
C TYR A 266 -7.86 7.06 4.87
N ARG A 267 -8.85 6.80 5.74
CA ARG A 267 -9.98 7.70 5.96
C ARG A 267 -9.52 8.84 6.88
N TYR A 268 -9.02 9.92 6.28
CA TYR A 268 -8.36 11.03 6.98
C TYR A 268 -9.34 11.97 7.68
N SER A 269 -10.61 11.94 7.29
CA SER A 269 -11.65 12.84 7.81
C SER A 269 -12.98 12.12 8.00
N PRO A 270 -13.05 11.05 8.81
CA PRO A 270 -14.28 10.30 9.00
C PRO A 270 -15.41 11.20 9.50
N ASP A 271 -16.53 11.18 8.79
CA ASP A 271 -17.76 11.92 9.11
C ASP A 271 -17.50 13.43 9.22
N GLY A 272 -16.60 13.93 8.35
CA GLY A 272 -16.16 15.32 8.31
C GLY A 272 -15.18 15.74 9.43
N VAL A 273 -14.78 14.84 10.33
CA VAL A 273 -13.83 15.14 11.42
C VAL A 273 -12.41 14.81 10.98
N HIS A 274 -11.62 15.82 10.63
CA HIS A 274 -10.22 15.64 10.25
C HIS A 274 -9.40 15.05 11.41
N LYS A 275 -8.55 14.07 11.10
CA LYS A 275 -7.62 13.51 12.09
C LYS A 275 -6.60 14.56 12.51
N GLU A 276 -6.30 14.66 13.80
CA GLU A 276 -5.35 15.64 14.33
C GLU A 276 -3.90 15.37 13.88
N TYR A 277 -3.09 16.43 13.82
CA TYR A 277 -1.66 16.29 13.61
C TYR A 277 -0.99 15.69 14.84
N LYS A 278 -0.63 14.40 14.77
CA LYS A 278 0.06 13.69 15.85
C LYS A 278 1.21 12.84 15.31
N LYS A 279 2.45 13.21 15.65
CA LYS A 279 3.63 12.42 15.30
C LYS A 279 3.67 11.12 16.09
N ASN A 280 3.91 10.01 15.40
CA ASN A 280 4.17 8.73 16.02
C ASN A 280 5.38 8.06 15.34
N PRO A 281 6.61 8.22 15.87
CA PRO A 281 7.81 7.66 15.25
C PRO A 281 7.76 6.14 15.04
N LYS A 282 6.95 5.40 15.81
CA LYS A 282 6.75 3.95 15.63
C LYS A 282 6.00 3.60 14.34
N LYS A 283 5.21 4.54 13.81
CA LYS A 283 4.46 4.44 12.54
C LYS A 283 5.14 5.24 11.42
N GLY A 284 6.39 5.66 11.61
CA GLY A 284 7.14 6.44 10.63
C GLY A 284 7.57 5.62 9.41
N HIS A 285 7.75 6.31 8.29
CA HIS A 285 8.26 5.76 7.02
C HIS A 285 7.35 4.73 6.34
N ASN A 286 6.04 4.80 6.60
CA ASN A 286 5.04 4.01 5.89
C ASN A 286 4.91 4.44 4.42
N GLY A 287 4.44 3.53 3.56
CA GLY A 287 4.33 3.74 2.11
C GLY A 287 5.62 3.44 1.34
N THR A 288 5.63 3.77 0.04
CA THR A 288 6.82 3.58 -0.80
C THR A 288 7.90 4.62 -0.46
N ILE A 289 9.02 4.20 0.14
CA ILE A 289 10.04 5.09 0.73
C ILE A 289 10.52 6.23 -0.19
N GLU A 290 10.61 5.94 -1.49
CA GLU A 290 11.03 6.87 -2.52
C GLU A 290 10.07 8.07 -2.67
N TYR A 291 8.76 7.84 -2.52
CA TYR A 291 7.72 8.84 -2.78
C TYR A 291 6.95 9.28 -1.55
N THR A 292 6.97 8.51 -0.45
CA THR A 292 6.16 8.78 0.74
C THR A 292 6.37 10.20 1.30
N SER A 293 5.32 10.82 1.85
CA SER A 293 5.37 12.21 2.28
C SER A 293 6.24 12.43 3.52
N ILE A 294 6.66 13.68 3.76
CA ILE A 294 7.37 14.09 4.97
C ILE A 294 6.52 13.81 6.22
N ASP A 295 5.20 13.99 6.15
CA ASP A 295 4.27 13.63 7.23
C ASP A 295 4.30 12.12 7.53
N ALA A 296 4.28 11.28 6.50
CA ALA A 296 4.41 9.83 6.66
C ALA A 296 5.79 9.41 7.19
N HIS A 297 6.88 10.09 6.79
CA HIS A 297 8.20 9.89 7.42
C HIS A 297 8.17 10.21 8.92
N ASN A 298 7.43 11.25 9.33
CA ASN A 298 7.24 11.62 10.73
C ASN A 298 6.23 10.71 11.50
N GLY A 299 5.62 9.75 10.81
CA GLY A 299 4.59 8.87 11.36
C GLY A 299 3.32 9.60 11.76
N VAL A 300 3.03 10.71 11.08
CA VAL A 300 1.74 11.41 11.15
C VAL A 300 0.75 10.65 10.26
N ALA A 301 -0.53 10.68 10.63
CA ALA A 301 -1.57 10.11 9.79
C ALA A 301 -1.56 10.78 8.39
N PRO A 302 -1.76 10.02 7.30
CA PRO A 302 -1.84 10.60 5.97
C PRO A 302 -2.99 11.63 5.85
N SER A 303 -2.73 12.75 5.19
CA SER A 303 -3.73 13.78 4.86
C SER A 303 -3.59 14.25 3.40
N ARG A 304 -4.49 15.13 2.96
CA ARG A 304 -4.58 15.62 1.57
C ARG A 304 -3.27 16.18 1.03
N ARG A 305 -2.56 16.99 1.83
CA ARG A 305 -1.26 17.57 1.39
C ARG A 305 -0.19 16.49 1.19
N GLY A 306 -0.27 15.39 1.93
CA GLY A 306 0.65 14.25 1.80
C GLY A 306 0.51 13.58 0.43
N ASP A 307 -0.72 13.35 -0.04
CA ASP A 307 -0.96 12.79 -1.37
C ASP A 307 -0.47 13.73 -2.50
N LEU A 308 -0.67 15.04 -2.34
CA LEU A 308 -0.18 16.03 -3.31
C LEU A 308 1.34 16.12 -3.32
N GLU A 309 2.00 16.00 -2.16
CA GLU A 309 3.46 15.96 -2.08
C GLU A 309 4.02 14.71 -2.76
N VAL A 310 3.42 13.53 -2.50
CA VAL A 310 3.77 12.25 -3.15
C VAL A 310 3.57 12.36 -4.66
N LEU A 311 2.47 12.94 -5.12
CA LEU A 311 2.22 13.21 -6.54
C LEU A 311 3.33 14.09 -7.13
N GLY A 312 3.69 15.18 -6.47
CA GLY A 312 4.77 16.07 -6.91
C GLY A 312 6.12 15.34 -7.06
N PHE A 313 6.47 14.46 -6.11
CA PHE A 313 7.68 13.62 -6.23
C PHE A 313 7.59 12.62 -7.38
N CYS A 314 6.44 12.00 -7.60
CA CYS A 314 6.22 11.10 -8.73
C CYS A 314 6.38 11.83 -10.08
N LEU A 315 5.75 12.99 -10.23
CA LEU A 315 5.84 13.80 -11.45
C LEU A 315 7.28 14.24 -11.72
N LEU A 316 8.00 14.67 -10.67
CA LEU A 316 9.41 15.04 -10.77
C LEU A 316 10.26 13.85 -11.18
N HIS A 317 10.02 12.67 -10.61
CA HIS A 317 10.74 11.46 -10.99
C HIS A 317 10.47 11.10 -12.45
N TRP A 318 9.21 11.05 -12.89
CA TRP A 318 8.90 10.68 -14.29
C TRP A 318 9.44 11.69 -15.30
N LEU A 319 9.58 12.96 -14.93
CA LEU A 319 10.18 13.98 -15.79
C LEU A 319 11.72 13.89 -15.84
N CYS A 320 12.37 13.78 -14.67
CA CYS A 320 13.82 13.84 -14.56
C CYS A 320 14.51 12.47 -14.71
N GLY A 321 13.78 11.38 -14.47
CA GLY A 321 14.23 9.98 -14.46
C GLY A 321 15.02 9.55 -13.24
N ALA A 322 15.17 10.44 -12.25
CA ALA A 322 15.76 10.15 -10.95
C ALA A 322 15.30 11.19 -9.92
N LEU A 323 15.37 10.83 -8.64
CA LEU A 323 15.19 11.76 -7.51
C LEU A 323 16.52 11.98 -6.78
N PRO A 324 16.70 13.13 -6.10
CA PRO A 324 17.95 13.45 -5.39
C PRO A 324 18.36 12.45 -4.30
N TRP A 325 17.45 11.61 -3.84
CA TRP A 325 17.64 10.63 -2.76
C TRP A 325 17.71 9.17 -3.23
N ASP A 326 17.74 8.89 -4.53
CA ASP A 326 17.75 7.52 -5.06
C ASP A 326 18.93 6.68 -4.55
N SER A 327 20.07 7.31 -4.26
CA SER A 327 21.27 6.66 -3.74
C SER A 327 21.15 6.25 -2.26
N VAL A 328 20.21 6.82 -1.51
CA VAL A 328 20.08 6.66 -0.05
C VAL A 328 18.77 5.98 0.38
N LEU A 329 18.01 5.38 -0.54
CA LEU A 329 16.71 4.73 -0.26
C LEU A 329 16.72 3.68 0.85
N LYS A 330 17.89 3.12 1.19
CA LYS A 330 18.04 2.14 2.30
C LYS A 330 18.00 2.80 3.68
N ASN A 331 18.21 4.11 3.77
CA ASN A 331 18.20 4.88 5.01
C ASN A 331 17.02 5.87 5.01
N PRO A 332 15.89 5.51 5.65
CA PRO A 332 14.69 6.35 5.67
C PRO A 332 14.88 7.76 6.21
N ILE A 333 15.83 7.94 7.14
CA ILE A 333 16.14 9.24 7.74
C ILE A 333 16.84 10.14 6.71
N GLN A 334 17.82 9.60 5.97
CA GLN A 334 18.51 10.36 4.91
C GLN A 334 17.56 10.73 3.76
N VAL A 335 16.61 9.84 3.42
CA VAL A 335 15.55 10.15 2.45
C VAL A 335 14.67 11.28 2.96
N GLN A 336 14.24 11.24 4.22
CA GLN A 336 13.44 12.30 4.84
C GLN A 336 14.19 13.64 4.82
N GLU A 337 15.45 13.67 5.22
CA GLU A 337 16.28 14.88 5.20
C GLU A 337 16.43 15.45 3.79
N ALA A 338 16.61 14.59 2.78
CA ALA A 338 16.72 15.02 1.40
C ALA A 338 15.40 15.63 0.87
N LYS A 339 14.25 15.04 1.20
CA LYS A 339 12.92 15.60 0.88
C LYS A 339 12.70 16.94 1.57
N THR A 340 13.00 17.03 2.86
CA THR A 340 12.90 18.28 3.62
C THR A 340 13.79 19.38 3.03
N ARG A 341 15.02 19.06 2.61
CA ARG A 341 15.90 20.03 1.93
C ARG A 341 15.34 20.46 0.57
N LEU A 342 14.81 19.54 -0.23
CA LEU A 342 14.21 19.87 -1.52
C LEU A 342 13.02 20.82 -1.33
N ILE A 343 12.06 20.48 -0.47
CA ILE A 343 10.88 21.32 -0.19
C ILE A 343 11.28 22.65 0.47
N GLY A 344 12.27 22.63 1.37
CA GLY A 344 12.78 23.82 2.06
C GLY A 344 13.30 24.90 1.10
N ASN A 345 14.00 24.48 0.04
CA ASN A 345 14.72 25.36 -0.90
C ASN A 345 13.99 25.59 -2.24
N LEU A 346 12.67 25.39 -2.29
CA LEU A 346 11.85 25.70 -3.47
C LEU A 346 11.85 27.21 -3.78
N PRO A 347 11.71 27.63 -5.07
CA PRO A 347 11.61 26.76 -6.25
C PRO A 347 12.97 26.24 -6.76
N GLY A 348 14.08 26.85 -6.33
CA GLY A 348 15.42 26.63 -6.89
C GLY A 348 15.85 25.16 -6.87
N SER A 349 15.59 24.45 -5.78
CA SER A 349 15.93 23.02 -5.64
C SER A 349 15.31 22.11 -6.70
N VAL A 350 14.14 22.46 -7.26
CA VAL A 350 13.47 21.70 -8.33
C VAL A 350 13.89 22.22 -9.70
N GLN A 351 14.09 23.53 -9.84
CA GLN A 351 14.57 24.15 -11.08
C GLN A 351 15.96 23.65 -11.48
N GLU A 352 16.85 23.45 -10.50
CA GLU A 352 18.19 22.87 -10.67
C GLU A 352 18.18 21.43 -11.20
N LEU A 353 17.06 20.71 -11.05
CA LEU A 353 16.89 19.33 -11.56
C LEU A 353 16.48 19.28 -13.03
N SER A 354 16.39 20.43 -13.71
CA SER A 354 16.14 20.49 -15.15
C SER A 354 17.30 19.83 -15.91
N VAL A 355 17.13 18.57 -16.34
CA VAL A 355 18.14 17.82 -17.11
C VAL A 355 17.65 17.61 -18.54
N GLY A 356 18.51 17.89 -19.53
CA GLY A 356 18.27 17.46 -20.92
C GLY A 356 17.15 18.20 -21.66
N GLY A 357 16.88 19.46 -21.30
CA GLY A 357 15.94 20.34 -22.01
C GLY A 357 14.48 20.30 -21.52
N ALA A 358 14.16 19.49 -20.50
CA ALA A 358 12.87 19.54 -19.82
C ALA A 358 12.93 20.55 -18.66
N CYS A 359 12.23 21.68 -18.80
CA CYS A 359 12.04 22.66 -17.73
C CYS A 359 11.06 22.11 -16.67
N THR A 360 11.38 22.34 -15.39
CA THR A 360 10.61 21.86 -14.23
C THR A 360 9.79 22.96 -13.54
N ASP A 361 9.61 24.13 -14.15
CA ASP A 361 9.00 25.31 -13.53
C ASP A 361 7.54 25.10 -13.08
N GLU A 362 6.76 24.35 -13.85
CA GLU A 362 5.39 23.97 -13.51
C GLU A 362 5.36 23.09 -12.26
N LEU A 363 6.30 22.13 -12.15
CA LEU A 363 6.41 21.26 -10.99
C LEU A 363 6.95 22.01 -9.76
N ALA A 364 7.87 22.96 -9.96
CA ALA A 364 8.35 23.83 -8.89
C ALA A 364 7.22 24.69 -8.32
N SER A 365 6.38 25.26 -9.20
CA SER A 365 5.22 26.06 -8.82
C SER A 365 4.13 25.24 -8.14
N PHE A 366 3.89 24.02 -8.64
CA PHE A 366 3.00 23.04 -8.02
C PHE A 366 3.47 22.70 -6.59
N LEU A 367 4.73 22.31 -6.41
CA LEU A 367 5.29 21.97 -5.10
C LEU A 367 5.34 23.17 -4.14
N LEU A 368 5.56 24.39 -4.65
CA LEU A 368 5.43 25.61 -3.84
C LEU A 368 4.02 25.80 -3.29
N SER A 369 3.00 25.53 -4.11
CA SER A 369 1.59 25.60 -3.70
C SER A 369 1.26 24.51 -2.68
N VAL A 370 1.77 23.29 -2.87
CA VAL A 370 1.60 22.18 -1.91
C VAL A 370 2.30 22.47 -0.58
N LYS A 371 3.51 23.03 -0.60
CA LYS A 371 4.27 23.41 0.60
C LYS A 371 3.52 24.42 1.48
N ALA A 372 2.70 25.29 0.87
CA ALA A 372 1.95 26.31 1.60
C ALA A 372 0.74 25.73 2.36
N LEU A 373 0.36 24.48 2.11
CA LEU A 373 -0.81 23.87 2.73
C LEU A 373 -0.57 23.50 4.20
N GLU A 374 -1.49 23.95 5.05
CA GLU A 374 -1.60 23.42 6.41
C GLU A 374 -2.08 21.96 6.40
N TYR A 375 -1.83 21.24 7.50
CA TYR A 375 -2.09 19.80 7.57
C TYR A 375 -3.55 19.41 7.31
N GLU A 376 -4.47 20.24 7.83
CA GLU A 376 -5.91 20.06 7.72
C GLU A 376 -6.53 20.87 6.58
N GLU A 377 -5.71 21.61 5.81
CA GLU A 377 -6.21 22.50 4.77
C GLU A 377 -6.85 21.72 3.62
N ARG A 378 -7.91 22.29 3.02
CA ARG A 378 -8.44 21.81 1.75
C ARG A 378 -7.63 22.44 0.61
N PRO A 379 -6.97 21.65 -0.24
CA PRO A 379 -6.25 22.17 -1.40
C PRO A 379 -7.17 22.85 -2.43
N ASP A 380 -6.66 23.90 -3.08
CA ASP A 380 -7.26 24.44 -4.31
C ASP A 380 -6.83 23.59 -5.52
N TYR A 381 -7.55 22.49 -5.76
CA TYR A 381 -7.27 21.58 -6.88
C TYR A 381 -7.36 22.26 -8.25
N GLN A 382 -8.22 23.28 -8.37
CA GLN A 382 -8.36 24.01 -9.63
C GLN A 382 -7.08 24.79 -9.94
N ARG A 383 -6.54 25.50 -8.96
CA ARG A 383 -5.24 26.18 -9.09
C ARG A 383 -4.12 25.19 -9.39
N LEU A 384 -4.09 24.03 -8.72
CA LEU A 384 -3.08 23.01 -8.96
C LEU A 384 -3.15 22.45 -10.40
N ARG A 385 -4.35 22.24 -10.95
CA ARG A 385 -4.54 21.83 -12.37
C ARG A 385 -4.04 22.89 -13.34
N GLU A 386 -4.26 24.16 -13.04
CA GLU A 386 -3.78 25.28 -13.85
C GLU A 386 -2.26 25.37 -13.87
N LEU A 387 -1.60 25.12 -12.73
CA LEU A 387 -0.14 25.06 -12.65
C LEU A 387 0.45 23.90 -13.46
N LEU A 388 -0.28 22.80 -13.61
CA LEU A 388 0.12 21.64 -14.42
C LEU A 388 -0.40 21.72 -15.87
N SER A 389 -0.73 22.90 -16.37
CA SER A 389 -1.12 23.11 -17.77
C SER A 389 0.05 23.70 -18.56
N GLU A 390 0.28 23.20 -19.77
CA GLU A 390 1.24 23.84 -20.68
C GLU A 390 0.74 25.26 -21.04
N ALA A 391 1.66 26.21 -21.16
CA ALA A 391 1.38 27.52 -21.71
C ALA A 391 1.07 27.40 -23.22
N GLY A 392 -0.19 27.11 -23.55
CA GLY A 392 -0.70 26.99 -24.91
C GLY A 392 -2.22 27.21 -24.97
N PRO A 393 -2.79 27.52 -26.14
CA PRO A 393 -4.22 27.80 -26.27
C PRO A 393 -5.04 26.62 -25.77
N ARG A 394 -6.00 26.89 -24.89
CA ARG A 394 -6.95 25.92 -24.36
C ARG A 394 -7.67 25.26 -25.52
N VAL A 395 -7.38 23.99 -25.80
CA VAL A 395 -8.32 23.17 -26.56
C VAL A 395 -9.45 22.87 -25.60
N SER A 396 -10.57 23.57 -25.79
CA SER A 396 -11.79 23.36 -25.01
C SER A 396 -12.26 21.91 -25.16
N GLY A 397 -12.53 21.23 -24.04
CA GLY A 397 -13.43 20.07 -24.01
C GLY A 397 -12.81 18.69 -24.21
N GLY A 398 -11.62 18.40 -23.68
CA GLY A 398 -11.15 17.02 -23.56
C GLY A 398 -9.90 16.88 -22.71
N GLN A 399 -9.76 15.78 -21.96
CA GLN A 399 -8.46 15.35 -21.46
C GLN A 399 -7.55 15.13 -22.68
N GLY A 400 -6.45 15.88 -22.76
CA GLY A 400 -5.48 15.72 -23.84
C GLY A 400 -4.97 14.28 -23.89
N ARG A 401 -4.82 13.73 -25.09
CA ARG A 401 -4.36 12.35 -25.30
C ARG A 401 -3.01 12.12 -24.63
N LEU A 402 -2.88 11.06 -23.83
CA LEU A 402 -1.61 10.71 -23.20
C LEU A 402 -0.63 10.15 -24.24
N ASP A 403 0.46 10.88 -24.49
CA ASP A 403 1.54 10.40 -25.34
C ASP A 403 2.51 9.53 -24.51
N LEU A 404 2.24 8.23 -24.47
CA LEU A 404 3.08 7.24 -23.77
C LEU A 404 4.27 6.75 -24.62
N SER A 405 4.52 7.33 -25.80
CA SER A 405 5.62 6.93 -26.67
C SER A 405 6.98 7.41 -26.18
N VAL A 406 8.04 6.73 -26.64
CA VAL A 406 9.43 7.02 -26.25
C VAL A 406 9.81 8.48 -26.59
N PRO A 407 10.48 9.22 -25.67
CA PRO A 407 11.05 10.53 -25.99
C PRO A 407 12.06 10.44 -27.15
N ARG A 408 11.88 11.27 -28.20
CA ARG A 408 12.85 11.35 -29.32
C ARG A 408 14.13 11.99 -28.80
N GLY A 409 15.12 11.16 -28.51
CA GLY A 409 16.43 11.58 -27.98
C GLY A 409 17.31 10.43 -27.50
N ALA A 410 16.74 9.23 -27.29
CA ALA A 410 17.49 8.03 -26.87
C ALA A 410 18.00 7.15 -28.02
N MET A 411 18.01 7.64 -29.27
CA MET A 411 18.61 6.95 -30.41
C MET A 411 19.65 7.85 -31.08
N SER A 412 20.90 7.77 -30.62
CA SER A 412 22.04 8.22 -31.41
C SER A 412 22.66 7.02 -32.13
N GLY A 413 22.49 6.97 -33.46
CA GLY A 413 23.44 6.36 -34.39
C GLY A 413 23.24 4.88 -34.74
N GLY A 414 22.48 4.61 -35.80
CA GLY A 414 22.46 3.31 -36.46
C GLY A 414 22.16 3.46 -37.95
N SER A 415 23.15 3.92 -38.72
CA SER A 415 23.11 3.84 -40.19
C SER A 415 23.35 2.40 -40.65
N SER A 416 22.60 1.97 -41.66
CA SER A 416 22.65 0.63 -42.25
C SER A 416 24.00 0.35 -42.94
N THR A 417 24.59 -0.83 -42.69
CA THR A 417 25.32 -1.61 -43.69
C THR A 417 25.37 -3.09 -43.32
N ARG A 418 25.19 -3.95 -44.33
CA ARG A 418 25.17 -5.41 -44.30
C ARG A 418 26.54 -6.03 -44.00
N GLY A 419 26.53 -7.09 -43.16
CA GLY A 419 27.18 -8.40 -43.34
C GLY A 419 28.71 -8.54 -43.31
N SER A 420 29.24 -9.20 -42.27
CA SER A 420 30.23 -10.32 -42.35
C SER A 420 30.76 -10.76 -40.96
N ASP A 421 30.35 -11.96 -40.53
CA ASP A 421 31.13 -13.07 -39.93
C ASP A 421 32.35 -12.92 -38.96
N TRP A 422 32.21 -13.62 -37.79
CA TRP A 422 33.16 -14.12 -36.75
C TRP A 422 33.76 -13.19 -35.66
N PRO A 423 34.17 -13.69 -34.46
CA PRO A 423 33.68 -14.81 -33.63
C PRO A 423 33.39 -14.44 -32.15
N ASP A 424 32.73 -15.39 -31.47
CA ASP A 424 32.39 -15.49 -30.04
C ASP A 424 33.52 -15.13 -29.05
N ARG A 425 33.21 -14.26 -28.06
CA ARG A 425 33.88 -14.17 -26.76
C ARG A 425 33.00 -13.49 -25.70
N GLY A 426 32.54 -14.27 -24.72
CA GLY A 426 32.59 -13.88 -23.30
C GLY A 426 31.41 -13.12 -22.71
N LYS A 427 30.41 -13.87 -22.23
CA LYS A 427 29.36 -13.42 -21.30
C LYS A 427 29.93 -12.66 -20.09
N LYS A 428 29.45 -11.43 -19.85
CA LYS A 428 29.32 -10.84 -18.51
C LYS A 428 27.88 -10.38 -18.30
N ALA A 429 27.20 -11.07 -17.40
CA ALA A 429 25.82 -10.82 -17.01
C ALA A 429 25.69 -9.44 -16.33
N GLY A 430 24.90 -8.56 -16.95
CA GLY A 430 24.37 -7.36 -16.30
C GLY A 430 23.34 -7.77 -15.26
N ARG A 431 23.60 -7.38 -14.00
CA ARG A 431 22.70 -7.57 -12.85
C ARG A 431 21.35 -6.91 -13.12
N GLY A 432 20.30 -7.71 -13.22
CA GLY A 432 18.92 -7.24 -13.08
C GLY A 432 18.73 -6.61 -11.70
N ARG A 433 18.19 -5.38 -11.67
CA ARG A 433 17.73 -4.72 -10.45
C ARG A 433 16.61 -5.57 -9.85
N GLY A 434 16.89 -6.18 -8.70
CA GLY A 434 15.92 -6.96 -7.96
C GLY A 434 14.78 -6.08 -7.47
N SER A 435 13.56 -6.60 -7.59
CA SER A 435 12.39 -6.09 -6.89
C SER A 435 12.74 -5.89 -5.41
N SER A 436 12.55 -4.67 -4.93
CA SER A 436 12.71 -4.34 -3.52
C SER A 436 11.70 -5.16 -2.71
N LYS A 437 12.20 -6.15 -1.97
CA LYS A 437 11.43 -6.86 -0.95
C LYS A 437 10.85 -5.82 0.02
N LEU A 438 9.52 -5.75 0.05
CA LEU A 438 8.73 -4.96 0.98
C LEU A 438 9.19 -5.27 2.42
N LYS A 439 9.50 -4.23 3.19
CA LYS A 439 9.60 -4.32 4.65
C LYS A 439 8.19 -4.50 5.24
N PRO A 440 8.06 -5.04 6.47
CA PRO A 440 6.77 -5.28 7.09
C PRO A 440 5.99 -3.96 7.18
N VAL A 441 4.82 -3.93 6.54
CA VAL A 441 3.82 -2.89 6.75
C VAL A 441 3.17 -3.18 8.10
N VAL A 442 3.35 -2.27 9.07
CA VAL A 442 2.52 -2.24 10.27
C VAL A 442 1.15 -1.78 9.79
N VAL A 443 0.23 -2.74 9.65
CA VAL A 443 -1.19 -2.42 9.50
C VAL A 443 -1.54 -1.60 10.71
N VAL A 444 -2.15 -0.44 10.48
CA VAL A 444 -2.68 0.39 11.55
C VAL A 444 -3.73 -0.49 12.23
N ASP A 445 -3.43 -1.03 13.40
CA ASP A 445 -4.48 -1.56 14.27
C ASP A 445 -5.42 -0.39 14.53
N GLU A 446 -6.60 -0.47 13.92
CA GLU A 446 -7.72 0.42 14.16
C GLU A 446 -8.22 0.12 15.57
N GLU A 447 -7.90 0.98 16.53
CA GLU A 447 -8.54 1.00 17.85
C GLU A 447 -9.99 1.52 17.78
N SER A 448 -10.71 1.37 16.65
CA SER A 448 -12.08 1.92 16.51
C SER A 448 -13.06 1.21 15.56
N ASP A 449 -12.80 -0.02 15.09
CA ASP A 449 -13.69 -0.67 14.11
C ASP A 449 -14.43 -1.91 14.65
N GLU A 450 -14.27 -2.27 15.93
CA GLU A 450 -15.08 -3.32 16.59
C GLU A 450 -16.58 -2.97 16.67
N GLU A 451 -16.94 -1.68 16.58
CA GLU A 451 -18.34 -1.23 16.57
C GLU A 451 -19.02 -1.47 15.21
N ASP A 452 -18.29 -1.31 14.09
CA ASP A 452 -18.81 -1.52 12.73
C ASP A 452 -19.02 -3.00 12.40
N GLU A 453 -18.15 -3.91 12.88
CA GLU A 453 -18.37 -5.36 12.77
C GLU A 453 -19.59 -5.83 13.56
N LYS A 454 -19.89 -5.18 14.70
CA LYS A 454 -21.07 -5.50 15.51
C LYS A 454 -22.38 -5.07 14.85
N MET A 455 -22.40 -3.92 14.17
CA MET A 455 -23.62 -3.44 13.49
C MET A 455 -24.02 -4.33 12.31
N GLU A 456 -23.06 -4.81 11.49
CA GLU A 456 -23.36 -5.74 10.38
C GLU A 456 -23.86 -7.13 10.87
N LEU A 457 -23.43 -7.59 12.05
CA LEU A 457 -23.89 -8.85 12.63
C LEU A 457 -25.31 -8.79 13.23
N ASP A 458 -25.76 -7.61 13.67
CA ASP A 458 -27.09 -7.42 14.27
C ASP A 458 -28.18 -7.13 13.21
N GLU A 459 -27.86 -6.53 12.07
CA GLU A 459 -28.81 -6.34 10.96
C GLU A 459 -29.14 -7.64 10.19
N ALA A 460 -28.30 -8.68 10.33
CA ALA A 460 -28.47 -9.96 9.64
C ALA A 460 -29.40 -10.96 10.37
N ARG A 461 -29.94 -10.63 11.55
CA ARG A 461 -30.87 -11.52 12.29
C ARG A 461 -32.33 -11.05 12.13
N PRO A 462 -33.21 -11.82 11.45
CA PRO A 462 -34.64 -11.57 11.57
C PRO A 462 -35.08 -11.80 13.02
N LYS A 463 -35.75 -10.79 13.60
CA LYS A 463 -36.36 -10.89 14.95
C LYS A 463 -37.33 -12.07 14.98
N PRO A 464 -37.25 -12.98 15.96
CA PRO A 464 -38.21 -14.08 16.07
C PRO A 464 -39.61 -13.53 16.37
N VAL A 465 -40.56 -13.86 15.50
CA VAL A 465 -41.99 -13.63 15.72
C VAL A 465 -42.49 -14.65 16.75
N PRO A 466 -43.14 -14.23 17.85
CA PRO A 466 -43.64 -15.18 18.83
C PRO A 466 -44.81 -16.00 18.26
N PRO A 467 -44.94 -17.30 18.62
CA PRO A 467 -46.02 -18.14 18.12
C PRO A 467 -47.37 -17.65 18.65
N LYS A 468 -48.33 -17.46 17.74
CA LYS A 468 -49.74 -17.19 18.07
C LYS A 468 -50.30 -18.38 18.85
N GLY A 469 -50.51 -18.19 20.15
CA GLY A 469 -51.22 -19.12 21.00
C GLY A 469 -52.66 -19.30 20.53
N VAL A 470 -53.02 -20.53 20.19
CA VAL A 470 -54.39 -20.99 20.05
C VAL A 470 -55.02 -21.00 21.44
N LYS A 471 -55.93 -20.05 21.71
CA LYS A 471 -56.85 -20.15 22.85
C LYS A 471 -58.07 -20.95 22.41
N VAL A 472 -58.14 -22.19 22.87
CA VAL A 472 -59.38 -22.97 22.96
C VAL A 472 -60.22 -22.36 24.08
N LEU A 473 -61.37 -21.77 23.74
CA LEU A 473 -62.42 -21.44 24.69
C LEU A 473 -63.43 -22.60 24.67
N ALA A 474 -63.40 -23.39 25.74
CA ALA A 474 -64.44 -24.36 26.03
C ALA A 474 -65.74 -23.63 26.41
N ILE A 475 -66.82 -24.00 25.73
CA ILE A 475 -68.19 -23.60 26.07
C ILE A 475 -68.76 -24.79 26.86
N ASN A 476 -68.81 -24.68 28.19
CA ASN A 476 -69.58 -25.61 29.02
C ASN A 476 -70.91 -24.95 29.34
N GLY A 477 -71.97 -25.43 28.67
CA GLY A 477 -73.34 -25.30 29.13
C GLY A 477 -73.72 -26.53 29.96
N ILE A 478 -74.21 -26.27 31.18
CA ILE A 478 -75.37 -26.92 31.81
C ILE A 478 -75.49 -28.45 31.63
N HIS A 479 -75.09 -29.24 32.63
CA HIS A 479 -75.98 -29.75 33.70
C HIS A 479 -75.19 -30.58 34.72
#